data_AF-A0A5J4VM55-F1
#
_entry.id   AF-A0A5J4VM55-F1
#
_cell.length_a   1.000
_cell.length_b   1.000
_cell.length_c   1.000
_cell.angle_alpha   90.00
_cell.angle_beta   90.00
_cell.angle_gamma   90.00
#
_symmetry.space_group_name_H-M   'P 1'
#
loop_
_entity.id
_entity.type
_entity.pdbx_description
1 polymer ?
#
loop_
_entity_poly.entity_id
_entity_poly.type
_entity_poly.pdbx_seq_one_letter_code
_entity_poly.pdbx_strand_id
1 'polypeptide(L)'
;MIRCLPTDLTDIDVYHLIRKWITGGLSNVMHRVNRSGIDFIKRLYYNKEAKKVTVLTTDHRITHVIGVEFNSLYPSVMSSEPHKFIKYTAGKMYMCGSQTGKIMGDNDHSKQTILRIINSNKRFTQEGRLFIAEVKGHNQEDYLNELSAVTCIVT
;
A
#
# COMPACT_ATOMS: atom_id res chain seq x y z
N MET A 1 -5.97 23.01 -17.51
CA MET A 1 -4.71 22.78 -18.24
C MET A 1 -3.58 22.74 -17.21
N ILE A 2 -3.12 21.55 -16.81
CA ILE A 2 -1.98 21.41 -15.90
C ILE A 2 -0.73 21.64 -16.75
N ARG A 3 -0.13 22.82 -16.64
CA ARG A 3 1.14 23.14 -17.30
C ARG A 3 2.27 22.56 -16.46
N CYS A 4 3.13 21.77 -17.10
CA CYS A 4 4.41 21.25 -16.63
C CYS A 4 4.70 21.55 -15.16
N LEU A 5 4.27 20.67 -14.24
CA LEU A 5 4.79 20.72 -12.88
C LEU A 5 6.31 20.48 -13.00
N PRO A 6 7.17 21.44 -12.66
CA PRO A 6 8.60 21.19 -12.63
C PRO A 6 8.83 20.15 -11.55
N THR A 7 9.07 18.90 -11.95
CA THR A 7 9.63 17.89 -11.07
C THR A 7 11.08 18.28 -10.84
N ASP A 8 11.30 19.16 -9.87
CA ASP A 8 12.64 19.58 -9.47
C ASP A 8 13.26 18.51 -8.55
N LEU A 9 13.52 17.35 -9.15
CA LEU A 9 14.28 16.25 -8.57
C LEU A 9 15.72 16.39 -9.07
N THR A 10 16.55 17.06 -8.29
CA THR A 10 17.96 17.30 -8.61
C THR A 10 18.91 16.26 -8.01
N ASP A 11 18.45 15.50 -7.01
CA ASP A 11 19.21 14.44 -6.35
C ASP A 11 18.88 13.07 -6.95
N ILE A 12 19.89 12.43 -7.56
CA ILE A 12 19.77 11.13 -8.22
C ILE A 12 19.43 10.00 -7.23
N ASP A 13 19.91 10.08 -5.98
CA ASP A 13 19.59 9.08 -4.96
C ASP A 13 18.11 9.16 -4.57
N VAL A 14 17.55 10.37 -4.51
CA VAL A 14 16.11 10.55 -4.25
C VAL A 14 15.28 10.06 -5.42
N TYR A 15 15.72 10.34 -6.66
CA TYR A 15 15.07 9.74 -7.84
C TYR A 15 15.05 8.21 -7.77
N HIS A 16 16.19 7.58 -7.43
CA HIS A 16 16.26 6.13 -7.29
C HIS A 16 15.42 5.60 -6.12
N LEU A 17 15.41 6.29 -4.98
CA LEU A 17 14.57 5.95 -3.82
C LEU A 17 13.09 5.93 -4.21
N ILE A 18 12.62 6.94 -4.94
CA ILE A 18 11.24 7.02 -5.43
C ILE A 18 10.97 5.89 -6.44
N ARG A 19 11.85 5.70 -7.42
CA ARG A 19 11.62 4.75 -8.52
C ARG A 19 11.71 3.29 -8.10
N LYS A 20 12.55 2.95 -7.12
CA LYS A 20 12.74 1.58 -6.59
C LYS A 20 11.43 0.92 -6.17
N TRP A 21 10.47 1.71 -5.67
CA TRP A 21 9.20 1.22 -5.16
C TRP A 21 8.01 1.42 -6.11
N ILE A 22 8.24 2.01 -7.29
CA ILE A 22 7.21 2.14 -8.33
C ILE A 22 7.17 0.84 -9.14
N THR A 23 6.08 0.09 -8.98
CA THR A 23 5.77 -1.08 -9.81
C THR A 23 4.66 -0.74 -10.81
N GLY A 24 4.61 -1.50 -11.91
CA GLY A 24 3.53 -1.41 -12.90
C GLY A 24 2.21 -2.02 -12.39
N GLY A 25 1.34 -2.40 -13.32
CA GLY A 25 0.12 -3.12 -12.97
C GLY A 25 0.41 -4.44 -12.25
N LEU A 26 -0.43 -4.78 -11.27
CA LEU A 26 -0.39 -6.08 -10.61
C LEU A 26 -1.12 -7.10 -11.50
N SER A 27 -0.39 -8.11 -11.98
CA SER A 27 -0.97 -9.25 -12.69
C SER A 27 -0.54 -10.54 -12.00
N ASN A 28 -1.51 -11.27 -11.45
CA ASN A 28 -1.28 -12.52 -10.75
C ASN A 28 -2.22 -13.59 -11.29
N VAL A 29 -1.65 -14.76 -11.64
CA VAL A 29 -2.43 -15.96 -11.97
C VAL A 29 -2.37 -16.89 -10.77
N MET A 30 -3.53 -17.17 -10.18
CA MET A 30 -3.63 -18.20 -9.15
C MET A 30 -3.68 -19.57 -9.83
N HIS A 31 -2.81 -20.51 -9.44
CA HIS A 31 -2.85 -21.91 -9.89
C HIS A 31 -4.07 -22.69 -9.35
N ARG A 32 -5.05 -22.01 -8.76
CA ARG A 32 -6.25 -22.59 -8.17
C ARG A 32 -7.45 -22.25 -9.04
N VAL A 33 -8.24 -23.28 -9.37
CA VAL A 33 -9.54 -23.12 -10.02
C VAL A 33 -10.61 -22.96 -8.96
N ASN A 34 -11.49 -21.97 -9.11
CA ASN A 34 -12.65 -21.73 -8.24
C ASN A 34 -13.93 -21.84 -9.09
N ARG A 35 -14.70 -22.91 -8.93
CA ARG A 35 -15.95 -23.13 -9.68
C ARG A 35 -17.14 -22.93 -8.77
N SER A 36 -18.08 -22.09 -9.23
CA SER A 36 -19.38 -21.93 -8.58
C SER A 36 -20.11 -23.27 -8.50
N GLY A 37 -20.77 -23.51 -7.36
CA GLY A 37 -21.54 -24.72 -7.11
C GLY A 37 -20.70 -25.99 -7.02
N ILE A 38 -19.36 -25.92 -7.01
CA ILE A 38 -18.51 -27.13 -6.90
C ILE A 38 -17.50 -26.95 -5.78
N ASP A 39 -16.73 -25.86 -5.82
CA ASP A 39 -15.64 -25.64 -4.90
C ASP A 39 -16.08 -24.84 -3.65
N PHE A 40 -15.31 -24.95 -2.57
CA PHE A 40 -15.51 -24.24 -1.31
C PHE A 40 -14.47 -23.14 -1.12
N ILE A 41 -14.85 -22.05 -0.45
CA ILE A 41 -13.96 -20.91 -0.17
C ILE A 41 -12.75 -21.41 0.64
N LYS A 42 -11.57 -20.98 0.23
CA LYS A 42 -10.30 -21.33 0.87
C LYS A 42 -9.69 -20.12 1.57
N ARG A 43 -9.08 -20.33 2.73
CA ARG A 43 -8.42 -19.29 3.52
C ARG A 43 -6.94 -19.63 3.73
N LEU A 44 -6.06 -18.64 3.59
CA LEU A 44 -4.66 -18.78 4.00
C LEU A 44 -4.57 -18.66 5.53
N TYR A 45 -3.81 -19.56 6.14
CA TYR A 45 -3.61 -19.60 7.58
C TYR A 45 -2.13 -19.81 7.90
N TYR A 46 -1.55 -18.89 8.66
CA TYR A 46 -0.21 -19.00 9.22
C TYR A 46 -0.25 -19.79 10.52
N ASN A 47 0.44 -20.93 10.53
CA ASN A 47 0.72 -21.71 11.73
C ASN A 47 2.05 -21.22 12.34
N LYS A 48 1.97 -20.63 13.54
CA LYS A 48 3.13 -20.08 14.27
C LYS A 48 4.12 -21.16 14.71
N GLU A 49 3.65 -22.29 15.22
CA GLU A 49 4.49 -23.39 15.70
C GLU A 49 5.31 -24.00 14.56
N ALA A 50 4.65 -24.29 13.44
CA ALA A 50 5.29 -24.87 12.27
C ALA A 50 6.02 -23.85 11.38
N LYS A 51 5.83 -22.54 11.66
CA LYS A 51 6.30 -21.40 10.84
C LYS A 51 5.96 -21.54 9.36
N LYS A 52 4.74 -21.98 9.04
CA LYS A 52 4.28 -22.27 7.68
C LYS A 52 2.90 -21.72 7.41
N VAL A 53 2.67 -21.27 6.18
CA VAL A 53 1.34 -20.93 5.67
C VAL A 53 0.70 -22.18 5.09
N THR A 54 -0.52 -22.48 5.54
CA THR A 54 -1.36 -23.56 5.03
C THR A 54 -2.65 -23.00 4.43
N VAL A 55 -3.33 -23.81 3.64
CA VAL A 55 -4.63 -23.48 3.03
C VAL A 55 -5.70 -24.27 3.75
N LEU A 56 -6.64 -23.57 4.40
CA LEU A 56 -7.81 -24.17 5.02
C LEU A 56 -9.00 -24.12 4.06
N THR A 57 -9.83 -25.15 4.10
CA THR A 57 -11.12 -25.18 3.39
C THR A 57 -12.20 -24.78 4.37
N THR A 58 -12.98 -23.76 4.02
CA THR A 58 -14.17 -23.39 4.80
C THR A 58 -15.36 -24.25 4.38
N ASP A 59 -16.42 -24.23 5.16
CA ASP A 59 -17.73 -24.83 4.87
C ASP A 59 -18.59 -23.98 3.93
N HIS A 60 -18.11 -22.80 3.52
CA HIS A 60 -18.82 -21.91 2.59
C HIS A 60 -18.58 -22.33 1.15
N ARG A 61 -19.64 -22.83 0.50
CA ARG A 61 -19.64 -23.16 -0.94
C ARG A 61 -19.62 -21.89 -1.77
N ILE A 62 -18.79 -21.86 -2.81
CA ILE A 62 -18.76 -20.75 -3.77
C ILE A 62 -20.07 -20.79 -4.56
N THR A 63 -20.87 -19.74 -4.49
CA THR A 63 -22.15 -19.66 -5.21
C THR A 63 -22.04 -18.80 -6.47
N HIS A 64 -21.17 -17.80 -6.48
CA HIS A 64 -20.98 -16.88 -7.59
C HIS A 64 -19.49 -16.55 -7.75
N VAL A 65 -19.08 -16.30 -8.99
CA VAL A 65 -17.75 -15.79 -9.32
C VAL A 65 -17.98 -14.51 -10.13
N ILE A 66 -17.43 -13.39 -9.64
CA ILE A 66 -17.64 -12.07 -10.22
C ILE A 66 -16.28 -11.52 -10.64
N GLY A 67 -16.18 -11.05 -11.88
CA GLY A 67 -15.08 -10.20 -12.34
C GLY A 67 -15.46 -8.75 -12.10
N VAL A 68 -14.63 -8.02 -11.37
CA VAL A 68 -14.79 -6.57 -11.16
C VAL A 68 -13.68 -5.87 -11.90
N GLU A 69 -14.04 -4.83 -12.65
CA GLU A 69 -13.09 -3.98 -13.37
C GLU A 69 -13.35 -2.52 -13.03
N PHE A 70 -12.27 -1.76 -12.89
CA PHE A 70 -12.36 -0.33 -12.63
C PHE A 70 -12.34 0.44 -13.95
N ASN A 71 -13.37 1.26 -14.16
CA ASN A 71 -13.35 2.24 -15.25
C ASN A 71 -12.22 3.24 -15.01
N SER A 72 -11.30 3.30 -15.97
CA SER A 72 -10.21 4.28 -15.96
C SER A 72 -9.38 4.24 -14.67
N LEU A 73 -8.86 3.07 -14.29
CA LEU A 73 -8.10 2.85 -13.04
C LEU A 73 -7.08 3.98 -12.73
N TYR A 74 -6.16 4.28 -13.66
CA TYR A 74 -5.15 5.31 -13.44
C TYR A 74 -5.73 6.73 -13.34
N PRO A 75 -6.56 7.21 -14.28
CA PRO A 75 -7.22 8.53 -14.14
C PRO A 75 -8.05 8.68 -12.87
N SER A 76 -8.80 7.65 -12.47
CA SER A 76 -9.63 7.65 -11.27
C SER A 76 -8.80 7.82 -9.99
N VAL A 77 -7.57 7.28 -9.99
CA VAL A 77 -6.60 7.44 -8.91
C VAL A 77 -5.86 8.79 -8.97
N MET A 78 -5.55 9.28 -10.17
CA MET A 78 -4.82 10.54 -10.40
C MET A 78 -5.69 11.80 -10.29
N SER A 79 -7.02 11.68 -10.29
CA SER A 79 -7.96 12.80 -10.22
C SER A 79 -7.84 13.63 -8.94
N SER A 80 -7.15 13.12 -7.91
CA SER A 80 -7.10 13.71 -6.56
C SER A 80 -8.47 13.88 -5.90
N GLU A 81 -9.51 13.21 -6.42
CA GLU A 81 -10.82 13.16 -5.81
C GLU A 81 -10.71 12.49 -4.42
N PRO A 82 -11.27 13.09 -3.37
CA PRO A 82 -11.23 12.51 -2.03
C PRO A 82 -11.90 11.13 -2.00
N HIS A 83 -11.15 10.10 -1.63
CA HIS A 83 -11.63 8.74 -1.47
C HIS A 83 -11.63 8.31 0.01
N LYS A 84 -12.77 7.81 0.51
CA LYS A 84 -12.97 7.38 1.92
C LYS A 84 -11.97 6.33 2.44
N PHE A 85 -11.34 5.58 1.54
CA PHE A 85 -10.32 4.58 1.90
C PHE A 85 -8.94 5.18 2.18
N ILE A 86 -8.66 6.39 1.70
CA ILE A 86 -7.35 7.04 1.87
C ILE A 86 -7.38 7.90 3.14
N LYS A 87 -7.22 7.25 4.31
CA LYS A 87 -7.38 7.91 5.61
C LYS A 87 -6.25 8.89 5.97
N TYR A 88 -5.02 8.60 5.54
CA TYR A 88 -3.82 9.27 6.05
C TYR A 88 -3.43 10.56 5.31
N THR A 89 -4.11 10.87 4.21
CA THR A 89 -3.83 12.03 3.35
C THR A 89 -5.12 12.78 3.00
N ALA A 90 -6.07 12.81 3.95
CA ALA A 90 -7.37 13.48 3.82
C ALA A 90 -8.17 13.05 2.57
N GLY A 91 -8.14 11.75 2.25
CA GLY A 91 -8.83 11.18 1.10
C GLY A 91 -8.07 11.32 -0.22
N LYS A 92 -6.96 12.06 -0.29
CA LYS A 92 -6.32 12.40 -1.57
C LYS A 92 -5.07 11.58 -1.82
N MET A 93 -4.87 11.15 -3.06
CA MET A 93 -3.59 10.62 -3.50
C MET A 93 -2.70 11.77 -3.98
N TYR A 94 -1.41 11.73 -3.63
CA TYR A 94 -0.44 12.73 -4.04
C TYR A 94 0.62 12.09 -4.94
N MET A 95 1.00 12.80 -5.99
CA MET A 95 2.18 12.49 -6.79
C MET A 95 3.36 13.32 -6.29
N CYS A 96 4.58 12.77 -6.38
CA CYS A 96 5.78 13.53 -6.03
C CYS A 96 5.94 14.72 -6.98
N GLY A 97 6.07 15.92 -6.42
CA GLY A 97 6.41 17.14 -7.14
C GLY A 97 7.89 17.46 -6.97
N SER A 98 8.20 18.47 -6.16
CA SER A 98 9.56 18.91 -5.85
C SER A 98 10.11 18.31 -4.55
N GLN A 99 11.41 18.03 -4.50
CA GLN A 99 12.09 17.63 -3.26
C GLN A 99 12.45 18.86 -2.41
N THR A 100 12.03 18.87 -1.14
CA THR A 100 12.39 19.95 -0.20
C THR A 100 13.61 19.64 0.68
N GLY A 101 14.06 18.38 0.70
CA GLY A 101 15.20 17.94 1.51
C GLY A 101 15.28 16.42 1.64
N LYS A 102 16.40 15.93 2.19
CA LYS A 102 16.70 14.52 2.49
C LYS A 102 17.37 14.47 3.86
N ILE A 103 16.93 13.56 4.72
CA ILE A 103 17.53 13.35 6.05
C ILE A 103 17.98 11.90 6.12
N MET A 104 19.27 11.68 6.36
CA MET A 104 19.84 10.34 6.57
C MET A 104 19.74 9.99 8.05
N GLY A 105 19.16 8.82 8.37
CA GLY A 105 19.02 8.31 9.75
C GLY A 105 20.28 7.62 10.28
N ASP A 106 21.46 8.19 10.03
CA ASP A 106 22.77 7.64 10.37
C ASP A 106 23.16 7.83 11.84
N ASN A 107 22.66 8.87 12.49
CA ASN A 107 22.96 9.22 13.87
C ASN A 107 21.67 9.38 14.72
N ASP A 108 21.82 9.40 16.04
CA ASP A 108 20.66 9.42 16.95
C ASP A 108 19.84 10.71 16.84
N HIS A 109 20.49 11.85 16.61
CA HIS A 109 19.80 13.11 16.41
C HIS A 109 18.96 13.11 15.12
N SER A 110 19.49 12.60 14.02
CA SER A 110 18.75 12.50 12.75
C SER A 110 17.61 11.49 12.84
N LYS A 111 17.79 10.35 13.52
CA LYS A 111 16.71 9.39 13.82
C LYS A 111 15.59 10.02 14.65
N GLN A 112 15.91 10.75 15.72
CA GLN A 112 14.92 11.45 16.53
C GLN A 112 14.17 12.51 15.72
N THR A 113 14.88 13.24 14.85
CA THR A 113 14.27 14.22 13.95
C THR A 113 13.28 13.54 12.99
N ILE A 114 13.68 12.42 12.37
CA ILE A 114 12.81 11.63 11.48
C ILE A 114 11.57 11.15 12.24
N LEU A 115 11.73 10.58 13.44
CA LEU A 115 10.60 10.12 14.27
C LEU A 115 9.65 11.26 14.63
N ARG A 116 10.18 12.46 14.92
CA ARG A 116 9.37 13.64 15.21
C ARG A 116 8.54 14.07 14.00
N ILE A 117 9.10 14.00 12.79
CA ILE A 117 8.36 14.29 11.55
C ILE A 117 7.25 13.26 11.33
N ILE A 118 7.56 11.96 11.43
CA ILE A 118 6.60 10.86 11.21
C ILE A 118 5.42 10.92 12.18
N ASN A 119 5.71 11.20 13.45
CA ASN A 119 4.70 11.23 14.52
C ASN A 119 4.05 12.60 14.72
N SER A 120 4.40 13.60 13.90
CA SER A 120 3.82 14.93 14.00
C SER A 120 2.35 14.93 13.61
N ASN A 121 1.50 15.53 14.44
CA ASN A 121 0.09 15.76 14.12
C ASN A 121 -0.11 16.73 12.94
N LYS A 122 0.94 17.49 12.55
CA LYS A 122 0.89 18.34 11.36
C LYS A 122 0.58 17.56 10.08
N ARG A 123 0.82 16.25 10.03
CA ARG A 123 0.47 15.39 8.88
C ARG A 123 -1.03 15.40 8.53
N PHE A 124 -1.88 15.83 9.46
CA PHE A 124 -3.32 15.96 9.26
C PHE A 124 -3.78 17.41 8.97
N THR A 125 -2.87 18.36 8.89
CA THR A 125 -3.16 19.78 8.64
C THR A 125 -2.58 20.24 7.30
N GLN A 126 -2.95 21.44 6.85
CA GLN A 126 -2.39 22.05 5.64
C GLN A 126 -0.90 22.39 5.76
N GLU A 127 -0.35 22.43 6.98
CA GLU A 127 1.08 22.62 7.25
C GLU A 127 1.88 21.31 7.16
N GLY A 128 1.19 20.18 7.01
CA GLY A 128 1.81 18.86 6.90
C GLY A 128 2.68 18.74 5.66
N ARG A 129 3.89 18.24 5.84
CA ARG A 129 4.75 17.84 4.71
C ARG A 129 4.52 16.37 4.39
N LEU A 130 4.40 16.06 3.11
CA LEU A 130 4.50 14.69 2.62
C LEU A 130 5.96 14.27 2.66
N PHE A 131 6.20 13.01 3.02
CA PHE A 131 7.55 12.44 3.05
C PHE A 131 7.50 11.00 2.57
N ILE A 132 8.64 10.53 2.06
CA ILE A 132 8.90 9.12 1.78
C ILE A 132 9.90 8.67 2.82
N ALA A 133 9.61 7.54 3.47
CA ALA A 133 10.49 6.95 4.47
C ALA A 133 10.76 5.49 4.10
N GLU A 134 12.02 5.11 4.01
CA GLU A 134 12.43 3.70 3.99
C GLU A 134 12.52 3.23 5.45
N VAL A 135 11.59 2.36 5.84
CA VAL A 135 11.50 1.83 7.21
C VAL A 135 11.64 0.32 7.18
N LYS A 136 12.34 -0.23 8.17
CA LYS A 136 12.34 -1.68 8.41
C LYS A 136 11.09 -2.04 9.21
N GLY A 137 10.05 -2.47 8.52
CA GLY A 137 8.83 -2.94 9.16
C GLY A 137 9.05 -4.24 9.95
N HIS A 138 8.39 -4.36 11.09
CA HIS A 138 8.24 -5.61 11.83
C HIS A 138 6.76 -5.92 11.95
N ASN A 139 6.33 -7.00 11.30
CA ASN A 139 4.99 -7.53 11.50
C ASN A 139 5.07 -8.57 12.62
N GLN A 140 4.40 -8.30 13.74
CA GLN A 140 4.33 -9.25 14.83
C GLN A 140 3.54 -10.49 14.38
N GLU A 141 4.08 -11.68 14.63
CA GLU A 141 3.55 -12.96 14.15
C GLU A 141 2.09 -13.18 14.57
N ASP A 142 1.67 -12.57 15.69
CA ASP A 142 0.31 -12.65 16.21
C ASP A 142 -0.74 -12.09 15.28
N TYR A 143 -0.40 -11.08 14.49
CA TYR A 143 -1.34 -10.42 13.57
C TYR A 143 -1.27 -10.98 12.15
N LEU A 144 -0.37 -11.93 11.86
CA LEU A 144 -0.20 -12.43 10.49
C LEU A 144 -1.50 -13.01 9.92
N ASN A 145 -2.31 -13.68 10.74
CA ASN A 145 -3.60 -14.25 10.29
C ASN A 145 -4.72 -13.22 10.09
N GLU A 146 -4.60 -12.05 10.71
CA GLU A 146 -5.53 -10.93 10.57
C GLU A 146 -5.14 -10.05 9.37
N LEU A 147 -3.83 -9.88 9.15
CA LEU A 147 -3.27 -9.18 8.00
C LEU A 147 -3.31 -10.03 6.73
N SER A 148 -3.32 -11.36 6.86
CA SER A 148 -3.53 -12.33 5.78
C SER A 148 -5.02 -12.42 5.42
N ALA A 149 -5.62 -11.30 5.05
CA ALA A 149 -6.87 -11.36 4.32
C ALA A 149 -6.56 -11.90 2.92
N VAL A 150 -7.24 -12.97 2.50
CA VAL A 150 -7.49 -13.14 1.08
C VAL A 150 -8.35 -11.95 0.71
N THR A 151 -7.71 -10.97 0.11
CA THR A 151 -8.33 -9.78 -0.45
C THR A 151 -9.24 -10.22 -1.61
N CYS A 152 -10.43 -10.75 -1.28
CA CYS A 152 -11.59 -10.60 -2.13
C CYS A 152 -12.03 -9.15 -1.96
N ILE A 153 -11.34 -8.21 -2.61
CA ILE A 153 -11.90 -6.88 -2.82
C ILE A 153 -13.11 -7.10 -3.73
N VAL A 154 -14.28 -7.05 -3.11
CA VAL A 154 -15.49 -6.62 -3.79
C VAL A 154 -15.57 -5.13 -3.48
N THR A 155 -15.13 -4.32 -4.43
CA THR A 155 -15.58 -2.92 -4.55
C THR A 155 -16.68 -2.88 -5.57
#